data_AF-A0A931CKS0-F1
#
_entry.id   AF-A0A931CKS0-F1
#
_cell.length_a   1.000
_cell.length_b   1.000
_cell.length_c   1.000
_cell.angle_alpha   90.00
_cell.angle_beta   90.00
_cell.angle_gamma   90.00
#
_symmetry.space_group_name_H-M   'P 1'
#
loop_
_entity.id
_entity.type
_entity.pdbx_description
1 polymer ?
#
loop_
_entity_poly.entity_id
_entity_poly.type
_entity_poly.pdbx_seq_one_letter_code
_entity_poly.pdbx_strand_id
1 'polypeptide(L)'
;MHAASTPSHGFTSAQLLARAPLLPALIGEATLDGDRLTSNGQPGWFDADGNAHAARGRTWVDRQYGTVATAFDKVGYLPVRGLPGSTFHLVDWLQQAAVSGAHWLSIDFTHRRQVIRPSQLAVSDQRGDLYPPDATWAEASVACIPATGSGRYPALVAAGYASNHGGVLARFDRDTAARMVDDLHRARGHQPGFHAVLRWAGDRIEVYTENPDGLTGLRRYDVVGPDPDGRYPIGAYLWPWLCMDNL
;
A
#
# COMPACT_ATOMS: atom_id res chain seq x y z
N MET A 1 22.99 -9.40 -19.23
CA MET A 1 24.20 -9.06 -18.48
C MET A 1 24.48 -7.59 -18.70
N HIS A 2 24.09 -6.73 -17.76
CA HIS A 2 24.56 -5.34 -17.68
C HIS A 2 24.62 -4.95 -16.21
N ALA A 3 25.83 -4.63 -15.77
CA ALA A 3 26.11 -3.97 -14.51
C ALA A 3 26.04 -2.46 -14.75
N ALA A 4 25.41 -1.73 -13.85
CA ALA A 4 25.49 -0.28 -13.75
C ALA A 4 25.56 0.08 -12.26
N SER A 5 26.58 0.88 -11.92
CA SER A 5 26.92 1.29 -10.56
C SER A 5 25.85 2.20 -9.97
N THR A 6 25.54 2.01 -8.70
CA THR A 6 24.93 3.06 -7.88
C THR A 6 25.93 4.21 -7.76
N PRO A 7 25.53 5.48 -8.04
CA PRO A 7 26.33 6.62 -7.64
C PRO A 7 26.56 6.51 -6.13
N SER A 8 27.79 6.76 -5.72
CA SER A 8 28.23 6.71 -4.34
C SER A 8 27.43 7.72 -3.50
N HIS A 9 26.23 7.36 -3.07
CA HIS A 9 25.66 7.98 -1.89
C HIS A 9 26.57 7.56 -0.75
N GLY A 10 27.31 8.54 -0.21
CA GLY A 10 28.14 8.32 0.96
C GLY A 10 27.36 7.57 2.02
N PHE A 11 28.02 6.67 2.74
CA PHE A 11 27.40 5.87 3.78
C PHE A 11 26.53 6.74 4.67
N THR A 12 25.25 6.39 4.81
CA THR A 12 24.41 7.08 5.78
C THR A 12 24.90 6.74 7.18
N SER A 13 24.75 7.64 8.15
CA SER A 13 25.15 7.39 9.54
C SER A 13 24.48 6.12 10.10
N ALA A 14 23.29 5.75 9.61
CA ALA A 14 22.61 4.51 9.96
C ALA A 14 23.33 3.25 9.45
N GLN A 15 23.87 3.26 8.22
CA GLN A 15 24.67 2.15 7.68
C GLN A 15 25.97 1.93 8.47
N LEU A 16 26.61 3.03 8.91
CA LEU A 16 27.81 2.99 9.75
C LEU A 16 27.50 2.46 11.16
N LEU A 17 26.38 2.91 11.76
CA LEU A 17 25.94 2.49 13.10
C LEU A 17 25.49 1.02 13.14
N ALA A 18 24.92 0.50 12.04
CA ALA A 18 24.49 -0.88 11.93
C ALA A 18 25.65 -1.90 11.88
N ARG A 19 26.92 -1.45 11.71
CA ARG A 19 28.11 -2.30 11.48
C ARG A 19 27.87 -3.39 10.41
N ALA A 20 26.91 -3.16 9.53
CA ALA A 20 26.47 -4.14 8.55
C ALA A 20 27.49 -4.12 7.40
N PRO A 21 27.91 -5.28 6.87
CA PRO A 21 28.60 -5.29 5.58
C PRO A 21 27.74 -4.54 4.57
N LEU A 22 28.39 -3.78 3.68
CA LEU A 22 27.82 -3.04 2.54
C LEU A 22 26.99 -3.94 1.62
N LEU A 23 25.80 -4.31 2.05
CA LEU A 23 24.93 -5.22 1.34
C LEU A 23 23.70 -4.48 0.83
N PRO A 24 23.14 -4.91 -0.32
CA PRO A 24 21.84 -4.45 -0.79
C PRO A 24 20.77 -4.58 0.30
N ALA A 25 19.90 -3.59 0.38
CA ALA A 25 18.79 -3.54 1.33
C ALA A 25 17.65 -2.69 0.84
N LEU A 26 16.51 -2.91 1.50
CA LEU A 26 15.41 -1.97 1.46
C LEU A 26 15.58 -0.94 2.59
N ILE A 27 15.46 0.33 2.24
CA ILE A 27 15.51 1.46 3.13
C ILE A 27 14.09 1.98 3.31
N GLY A 28 13.59 1.90 4.54
CA GLY A 28 12.37 2.57 4.96
C GLY A 28 12.69 3.97 5.45
N GLU A 29 12.06 4.97 4.86
CA GLU A 29 12.17 6.38 5.25
C GLU A 29 10.78 6.89 5.60
N ALA A 30 10.63 7.49 6.79
CA ALA A 30 9.44 8.23 7.16
C ALA A 30 9.71 9.72 6.95
N THR A 31 8.96 10.39 6.08
CA THR A 31 9.13 11.82 5.80
C THR A 31 7.83 12.58 5.98
N LEU A 32 7.90 13.92 6.00
CA LEU A 32 6.70 14.77 5.96
C LEU A 32 5.85 14.54 4.70
N ASP A 33 6.48 14.12 3.60
CA ASP A 33 5.82 13.81 2.33
C ASP A 33 5.30 12.35 2.28
N GLY A 34 5.35 11.65 3.41
CA GLY A 34 4.93 10.27 3.59
C GLY A 34 6.08 9.27 3.67
N ASP A 35 5.72 8.05 4.06
CA ASP A 35 6.66 6.94 4.21
C ASP A 35 7.03 6.37 2.84
N ARG A 36 8.27 5.93 2.67
CA ARG A 36 8.78 5.34 1.43
C ARG A 36 9.70 4.17 1.73
N LEU A 37 9.64 3.16 0.88
CA LEU A 37 10.54 2.02 0.86
C LEU A 37 11.29 2.01 -0.47
N THR A 38 12.60 2.14 -0.42
CA THR A 38 13.49 2.19 -1.60
C THR A 38 14.54 1.07 -1.52
N SER A 39 15.13 0.67 -2.65
CA SER A 39 16.28 -0.26 -2.66
C SER A 39 17.57 0.51 -2.88
N ASN A 40 18.60 0.26 -2.07
CA ASN A 40 19.92 0.92 -2.19
C ASN A 40 21.01 0.03 -2.83
N GLY A 41 20.66 -1.16 -3.31
CA GLY A 41 21.63 -2.09 -3.87
C GLY A 41 21.05 -2.88 -5.03
N GLN A 42 21.79 -3.89 -5.50
CA GLN A 42 21.29 -4.76 -6.56
C GLN A 42 20.51 -5.96 -6.01
N PRO A 43 19.28 -6.21 -6.51
CA PRO A 43 18.59 -5.44 -7.55
C PRO A 43 18.00 -4.12 -7.02
N GLY A 44 18.24 -3.04 -7.78
CA GLY A 44 17.52 -1.78 -7.56
C GLY A 44 16.06 -1.99 -7.94
N TRP A 45 15.16 -1.28 -7.29
CA TRP A 45 13.76 -1.27 -7.72
C TRP A 45 13.63 -0.20 -8.78
N PHE A 46 13.16 -0.58 -9.96
CA PHE A 46 12.91 0.34 -11.05
C PHE A 46 11.47 0.20 -11.52
N ASP A 47 10.86 1.30 -11.92
CA ASP A 47 9.56 1.27 -12.60
C ASP A 47 9.73 0.85 -14.07
N ALA A 48 8.62 0.79 -14.80
CA ALA A 48 8.61 0.36 -16.20
C ALA A 48 9.47 1.26 -17.11
N ASP A 49 9.71 2.50 -16.70
CA ASP A 49 10.50 3.49 -17.44
C ASP A 49 11.99 3.46 -17.05
N GLY A 50 12.36 2.56 -16.12
CA GLY A 50 13.74 2.43 -15.64
C GLY A 50 14.12 3.47 -14.58
N ASN A 51 13.17 4.23 -14.04
CA ASN A 51 13.44 5.16 -12.94
C ASN A 51 13.45 4.43 -11.61
N ALA A 52 14.27 4.90 -10.66
CA ALA A 52 14.31 4.33 -9.32
C ALA A 52 12.91 4.36 -8.69
N HIS A 53 12.41 3.19 -8.33
CA HIS A 53 11.08 3.00 -7.80
C HIS A 53 11.11 3.06 -6.28
N ALA A 54 10.14 3.79 -5.72
CA ALA A 54 9.88 3.85 -4.29
C ALA A 54 8.46 3.32 -4.03
N ALA A 55 8.34 2.28 -3.20
CA ALA A 55 7.04 1.88 -2.70
C ALA A 55 6.62 2.88 -1.61
N ARG A 56 5.51 3.60 -1.81
CA ARG A 56 5.02 4.58 -0.83
C ARG A 56 4.21 3.87 0.25
N GLY A 57 4.51 4.16 1.51
CA GLY A 57 3.65 3.83 2.63
C GLY A 57 2.38 4.66 2.56
N ARG A 58 1.24 3.98 2.56
CA ARG A 58 -0.07 4.61 2.55
C ARG A 58 -0.79 4.24 3.83
N THR A 59 -1.27 5.25 4.55
CA THR A 59 -1.79 5.10 5.90
C THR A 59 -2.82 6.19 6.20
N TRP A 60 -3.46 6.09 7.36
CA TRP A 60 -4.35 7.10 7.90
C TRP A 60 -3.60 8.19 8.67
N VAL A 61 -4.24 9.35 8.78
CA VAL A 61 -3.83 10.48 9.62
C VAL A 61 -5.04 11.01 10.38
N ASP A 62 -4.83 11.43 11.62
CA ASP A 62 -5.82 12.20 12.37
C ASP A 62 -5.93 13.62 11.76
N ARG A 63 -7.17 14.06 11.48
CA ARG A 63 -7.47 15.38 10.91
C ARG A 63 -7.25 16.52 11.90
N GLN A 64 -7.48 16.29 13.19
CA GLN A 64 -7.30 17.29 14.22
C GLN A 64 -5.82 17.59 14.44
N TYR A 65 -4.97 16.57 14.33
CA TYR A 65 -3.53 16.73 14.57
C TYR A 65 -2.69 16.97 13.32
N GLY A 66 -3.26 16.78 12.12
CA GLY A 66 -2.57 17.04 10.85
C GLY A 66 -1.27 16.26 10.76
N THR A 67 -1.32 15.04 10.22
CA THR A 67 -0.19 14.08 10.19
C THR A 67 0.17 13.55 11.58
N VAL A 68 -0.39 12.40 11.96
CA VAL A 68 0.19 11.58 13.04
C VAL A 68 1.31 10.72 12.45
N ALA A 69 2.30 11.40 11.90
CA ALA A 69 3.65 10.89 11.91
C ALA A 69 4.46 12.07 12.40
N THR A 70 4.75 12.11 13.70
CA THR A 70 5.91 12.85 14.22
C THR A 70 7.01 12.71 13.18
N ALA A 71 7.34 13.80 12.49
CA ALA A 71 8.36 13.81 11.47
C ALA A 71 9.62 13.27 12.11
N PHE A 72 9.97 12.06 11.74
CA PHE A 72 11.16 11.43 12.24
C PHE A 72 12.01 11.19 11.02
N ASP A 73 13.17 11.84 10.96
CA ASP A 73 14.28 11.41 10.11
C ASP A 73 14.72 10.00 10.57
N LYS A 74 13.88 9.01 10.29
CA LYS A 74 14.02 7.62 10.73
C LYS A 74 14.20 6.77 9.52
N VAL A 75 15.38 6.16 9.51
CA VAL A 75 15.81 5.25 8.46
C VAL A 75 15.88 3.85 9.07
N GLY A 76 15.01 2.96 8.58
CA GLY A 76 15.05 1.53 8.87
C GLY A 76 15.71 0.78 7.73
N TYR A 77 16.59 -0.16 8.03
CA TYR A 77 17.32 -0.95 7.04
C TYR A 77 16.88 -2.41 7.10
N LEU A 78 16.39 -2.94 5.98
CA LEU A 78 16.04 -4.34 5.82
C LEU A 78 17.06 -5.03 4.89
N PRO A 79 18.00 -5.83 5.44
CA PRO A 79 19.00 -6.51 4.63
C PRO A 79 18.38 -7.46 3.59
N VAL A 80 18.84 -7.43 2.34
CA VAL A 80 18.41 -8.41 1.31
C VAL A 80 18.92 -9.82 1.65
N ARG A 81 20.14 -9.90 2.21
CA ARG A 81 20.71 -11.14 2.76
C ARG A 81 20.69 -11.05 4.27
N GLY A 82 20.33 -12.15 4.92
CA GLY A 82 20.37 -12.26 6.37
C GLY A 82 21.74 -11.89 6.94
N LEU A 83 21.73 -11.47 8.21
CA LEU A 83 22.96 -11.25 8.98
C LEU A 83 23.80 -12.55 9.04
N PRO A 84 25.13 -12.49 9.26
CA PRO A 84 25.94 -13.70 9.41
C PRO A 84 25.32 -14.70 10.40
N GLY A 85 25.13 -15.95 9.96
CA GLY A 85 24.45 -17.00 10.73
C GLY A 85 22.92 -17.08 10.51
N SER A 86 22.34 -16.19 9.72
CA SER A 86 20.94 -16.27 9.29
C SER A 86 20.82 -16.98 7.93
N THR A 87 19.83 -17.87 7.82
CA THR A 87 19.43 -18.50 6.55
C THR A 87 18.38 -17.68 5.78
N PHE A 88 17.97 -16.53 6.33
CA PHE A 88 16.92 -15.70 5.74
C PHE A 88 17.46 -14.92 4.53
N HIS A 89 16.75 -15.03 3.40
CA HIS A 89 16.99 -14.25 2.20
C HIS A 89 15.69 -13.55 1.80
N LEU A 90 15.70 -12.21 1.80
CA LEU A 90 14.49 -11.41 1.63
C LEU A 90 13.83 -11.65 0.27
N VAL A 91 14.63 -11.69 -0.80
CA VAL A 91 14.13 -11.89 -2.17
C VAL A 91 13.48 -13.27 -2.30
N ASP A 92 14.14 -14.32 -1.81
CA ASP A 92 13.60 -15.68 -1.86
C ASP A 92 12.31 -15.80 -1.05
N TRP A 93 12.27 -15.17 0.13
CA TRP A 93 11.07 -15.12 0.96
C TRP A 93 9.92 -14.36 0.29
N LEU A 94 10.18 -13.19 -0.32
CA LEU A 94 9.17 -12.44 -1.06
C LEU A 94 8.69 -13.18 -2.31
N GLN A 95 9.58 -13.90 -3.01
CA GLN A 95 9.21 -14.74 -4.15
C GLN A 95 8.31 -15.90 -3.72
N GLN A 96 8.65 -16.58 -2.62
CA GLN A 96 7.80 -17.63 -2.04
C GLN A 96 6.44 -17.08 -1.58
N ALA A 97 6.42 -15.89 -0.98
CA ALA A 97 5.20 -15.19 -0.59
C ALA A 97 4.32 -14.87 -1.82
N ALA A 98 4.93 -14.35 -2.90
CA ALA A 98 4.21 -14.05 -4.13
C ALA A 98 3.63 -15.32 -4.79
N VAL A 99 4.40 -16.42 -4.82
CA VAL A 99 3.93 -17.73 -5.34
C VAL A 99 2.78 -18.28 -4.51
N SER A 100 2.78 -18.07 -3.19
CA SER A 100 1.68 -18.45 -2.29
C SER A 100 0.50 -17.48 -2.30
N GLY A 101 0.57 -16.41 -3.11
CA GLY A 101 -0.54 -15.48 -3.30
C GLY A 101 -0.58 -14.30 -2.32
N ALA A 102 0.47 -14.08 -1.53
CA ALA A 102 0.60 -12.87 -0.73
C ALA A 102 1.00 -11.67 -1.60
N HIS A 103 0.30 -10.55 -1.43
CA HIS A 103 0.51 -9.31 -2.21
C HIS A 103 0.93 -8.13 -1.35
N TRP A 104 0.87 -8.28 -0.02
CA TRP A 104 1.17 -7.22 0.94
C TRP A 104 2.33 -7.61 1.85
N LEU A 105 3.27 -6.68 2.04
CA LEU A 105 4.34 -6.75 3.03
C LEU A 105 4.03 -5.75 4.14
N SER A 106 3.96 -6.23 5.38
CA SER A 106 3.86 -5.40 6.58
C SER A 106 5.21 -5.35 7.28
N ILE A 107 5.58 -4.17 7.77
CA ILE A 107 6.83 -3.94 8.49
C ILE A 107 6.48 -3.33 9.86
N ASP A 108 6.81 -4.04 10.94
CA ASP A 108 6.62 -3.57 12.31
C ASP A 108 7.75 -2.61 12.73
N PHE A 109 7.41 -1.33 12.87
CA PHE A 109 8.30 -0.29 13.37
C PHE A 109 8.13 0.02 14.87
N THR A 110 7.31 -0.73 15.60
CA THR A 110 7.07 -0.56 17.05
C THR A 110 8.39 -0.63 17.83
N HIS A 111 9.24 -1.58 17.44
CA HIS A 111 10.58 -1.72 17.98
C HIS A 111 11.57 -0.89 17.16
N ARG A 112 11.92 0.29 17.69
CA ARG A 112 12.80 1.30 17.06
C ARG A 112 14.24 0.80 16.87
N ARG A 113 14.46 -0.06 15.88
CA ARG A 113 15.77 -0.63 15.53
C ARG A 113 16.18 -0.12 14.15
N GLN A 114 17.47 0.20 14.00
CA GLN A 114 18.04 0.57 12.70
C GLN A 114 18.05 -0.59 11.71
N VAL A 115 18.17 -1.83 12.19
CA VAL A 115 18.08 -3.05 11.38
C VAL A 115 16.75 -3.75 11.65
N ILE A 116 15.93 -3.85 10.60
CA ILE A 116 14.66 -4.57 10.59
C ILE A 116 14.97 -6.07 10.51
N ARG A 117 14.46 -6.83 11.48
CA ARG A 117 14.66 -8.28 11.56
C ARG A 117 13.52 -9.04 10.85
N PRO A 118 13.72 -10.30 10.45
CA PRO A 118 12.64 -11.11 9.87
C PRO A 118 11.39 -11.21 10.76
N SER A 119 11.55 -11.18 12.08
CA SER A 119 10.43 -11.19 13.03
C SER A 119 9.55 -9.94 13.00
N GLN A 120 9.99 -8.88 12.32
CA GLN A 120 9.24 -7.63 12.12
C GLN A 120 8.55 -7.59 10.76
N LEU A 121 8.64 -8.67 9.98
CA LEU A 121 8.06 -8.77 8.65
C LEU A 121 6.90 -9.75 8.67
N ALA A 122 5.83 -9.38 7.99
CA ALA A 122 4.73 -10.29 7.69
C ALA A 122 4.29 -10.11 6.25
N VAL A 123 3.87 -11.20 5.61
CA VAL A 123 3.23 -11.16 4.29
C VAL A 123 1.79 -11.61 4.42
N SER A 124 0.91 -10.99 3.63
CA SER A 124 -0.51 -11.26 3.65
C SER A 124 -1.10 -11.14 2.24
N ASP A 125 -2.17 -11.87 1.99
CA ASP A 125 -2.95 -11.79 0.75
C ASP A 125 -3.83 -10.52 0.70
N GLN A 126 -4.28 -10.05 1.86
CA GLN A 126 -5.05 -8.82 2.05
C GLN A 126 -4.36 -7.85 3.01
N ARG A 127 -4.75 -6.58 2.96
CA ARG A 127 -4.28 -5.59 3.94
C ARG A 127 -4.92 -5.83 5.31
N GLY A 128 -4.11 -5.83 6.36
CA GLY A 128 -4.56 -5.76 7.75
C GLY A 128 -4.60 -4.32 8.27
N ASP A 129 -5.34 -4.08 9.35
CA ASP A 129 -5.36 -2.83 10.12
C ASP A 129 -5.52 -1.53 9.31
N LEU A 130 -6.60 -1.46 8.53
CA LEU A 130 -6.90 -0.32 7.65
C LEU A 130 -7.50 0.90 8.35
N TYR A 131 -7.79 0.78 9.63
CA TYR A 131 -8.42 1.85 10.38
C TYR A 131 -7.73 2.02 11.72
N PRO A 132 -7.71 3.23 12.27
CA PRO A 132 -7.36 3.45 13.66
C PRO A 132 -8.20 2.53 14.57
N PRO A 133 -7.60 1.94 15.63
CA PRO A 133 -8.32 1.07 16.54
C PRO A 133 -9.43 1.78 17.33
N ASP A 134 -9.36 3.11 17.42
CA ASP A 134 -10.30 4.01 18.07
C ASP A 134 -11.25 4.73 17.09
N ALA A 135 -11.26 4.31 15.82
CA ALA A 135 -12.12 4.91 14.81
C ALA A 135 -13.60 4.82 15.19
N THR A 136 -14.28 5.96 15.16
CA THR A 136 -15.74 6.05 15.21
C THR A 136 -16.30 6.24 13.80
N TRP A 137 -17.52 5.78 13.57
CA TRP A 137 -18.08 5.66 12.22
C TRP A 137 -19.26 6.60 12.03
N ALA A 138 -19.20 7.40 10.97
CA ALA A 138 -20.30 8.26 10.53
C ALA A 138 -20.82 7.77 9.17
N GLU A 139 -22.14 7.71 9.02
CA GLU A 139 -22.75 7.47 7.71
C GLU A 139 -22.52 8.66 6.79
N ALA A 140 -22.15 8.39 5.54
CA ALA A 140 -21.96 9.40 4.52
C ALA A 140 -22.16 8.83 3.11
N SER A 141 -22.40 9.69 2.13
CA SER A 141 -22.26 9.39 0.71
C SER A 141 -20.85 9.75 0.24
N VAL A 142 -20.16 8.82 -0.43
CA VAL A 142 -18.81 9.04 -0.96
C VAL A 142 -18.68 8.74 -2.45
N ALA A 143 -17.74 9.41 -3.11
CA ALA A 143 -17.36 9.16 -4.50
C ALA A 143 -15.85 9.21 -4.65
N CYS A 144 -15.28 8.48 -5.60
CA CYS A 144 -13.85 8.59 -5.93
C CYS A 144 -13.67 8.78 -7.43
N ILE A 145 -13.41 10.01 -7.86
CA ILE A 145 -13.22 10.35 -9.28
C ILE A 145 -11.70 10.33 -9.57
N PRO A 146 -11.21 9.62 -10.61
CA PRO A 146 -11.96 8.83 -11.60
C PRO A 146 -12.18 7.36 -11.23
N ALA A 147 -11.62 6.85 -10.13
CA ALA A 147 -11.56 5.41 -9.84
C ALA A 147 -12.92 4.70 -9.87
N THR A 148 -14.00 5.37 -9.48
CA THR A 148 -15.40 4.90 -9.51
C THR A 148 -16.29 5.64 -10.53
N GLY A 149 -15.70 6.42 -11.44
CA GLY A 149 -16.44 7.31 -12.32
C GLY A 149 -17.24 8.35 -11.53
N SER A 150 -18.52 8.56 -11.88
CA SER A 150 -19.44 9.49 -11.19
C SER A 150 -20.30 8.84 -10.09
N GLY A 151 -20.05 7.57 -9.77
CA GLY A 151 -20.83 6.82 -8.78
C GLY A 151 -20.73 7.42 -7.37
N ARG A 152 -21.89 7.52 -6.71
CA ARG A 152 -22.00 7.90 -5.29
C ARG A 152 -22.50 6.70 -4.49
N TYR A 153 -21.82 6.41 -3.39
CA TYR A 153 -22.02 5.19 -2.62
C TYR A 153 -22.20 5.51 -1.13
N PRO A 154 -23.23 4.95 -0.47
CA PRO A 154 -23.35 5.06 0.98
C PRO A 154 -22.21 4.29 1.65
N ALA A 155 -21.62 4.88 2.68
CA ALA A 155 -20.47 4.34 3.38
C ALA A 155 -20.51 4.68 4.86
N LEU A 156 -19.76 3.92 5.65
CA LEU A 156 -19.30 4.36 6.95
C LEU A 156 -17.92 4.98 6.78
N VAL A 157 -17.76 6.21 7.25
CA VAL A 157 -16.52 6.97 7.21
C VAL A 157 -15.92 7.06 8.61
N ALA A 158 -14.62 6.80 8.73
CA ALA A 158 -13.91 6.98 10.00
C ALA A 158 -13.85 8.48 10.37
N ALA A 159 -14.66 8.88 11.35
CA ALA A 159 -14.76 10.26 11.79
C ALA A 159 -13.44 10.72 12.43
N GLY A 160 -13.01 11.93 12.10
CA GLY A 160 -11.74 12.48 12.59
C GLY A 160 -10.50 12.01 11.83
N TYR A 161 -10.61 11.06 10.89
CA TYR A 161 -9.45 10.55 10.15
C TYR A 161 -9.54 10.81 8.64
N ALA A 162 -8.37 10.76 7.99
CA ALA A 162 -8.21 10.87 6.55
C ALA A 162 -7.10 9.95 6.06
N SER A 163 -7.09 9.66 4.76
CA SER A 163 -5.91 9.11 4.09
C SER A 163 -4.80 10.16 4.05
N ASN A 164 -3.54 9.73 4.19
CA ASN A 164 -2.36 10.58 3.99
C ASN A 164 -2.22 11.12 2.54
N HIS A 165 -3.09 10.71 1.62
CA HIS A 165 -3.16 11.22 0.24
C HIS A 165 -4.36 12.14 -0.04
N GLY A 166 -5.08 12.56 1.01
CA GLY A 166 -6.28 13.37 0.85
C GLY A 166 -7.47 12.51 0.44
N GLY A 167 -8.40 12.31 1.38
CA GLY A 167 -9.59 11.49 1.18
C GLY A 167 -10.08 10.93 2.51
N VAL A 168 -11.34 10.54 2.56
CA VAL A 168 -11.93 9.90 3.73
C VAL A 168 -11.57 8.41 3.77
N LEU A 169 -11.60 7.83 4.96
CA LEU A 169 -11.43 6.39 5.12
C LEU A 169 -12.83 5.76 5.16
N ALA A 170 -13.22 5.13 4.06
CA ALA A 170 -14.57 4.60 3.86
C ALA A 170 -14.60 3.08 3.86
N ARG A 171 -15.64 2.52 4.50
CA ARG A 171 -16.01 1.10 4.41
C ARG A 171 -17.47 0.96 3.97
N PHE A 172 -17.73 -0.09 3.19
CA PHE A 172 -19.00 -0.28 2.49
C PHE A 172 -19.70 -1.57 2.95
N ASP A 173 -21.02 -1.61 3.04
CA ASP A 173 -21.68 -2.94 3.14
C ASP A 173 -21.54 -3.72 1.84
N ARG A 174 -21.89 -5.00 1.92
CA ARG A 174 -21.90 -5.92 0.79
C ARG A 174 -22.78 -5.45 -0.37
N ASP A 175 -23.95 -4.87 -0.08
CA ASP A 175 -24.88 -4.41 -1.12
C ASP A 175 -24.30 -3.23 -1.88
N THR A 176 -23.68 -2.29 -1.16
CA THR A 176 -22.98 -1.16 -1.78
C THR A 176 -21.76 -1.60 -2.56
N ALA A 177 -20.99 -2.56 -2.02
CA ALA A 177 -19.87 -3.16 -2.74
C ALA A 177 -20.32 -3.87 -4.03
N ALA A 178 -21.44 -4.59 -3.99
CA ALA A 178 -22.03 -5.23 -5.18
C ALA A 178 -22.45 -4.20 -6.22
N ARG A 179 -23.08 -3.10 -5.79
CA ARG A 179 -23.42 -1.98 -6.68
C ARG A 179 -22.18 -1.35 -7.32
N MET A 180 -21.09 -1.16 -6.58
CA MET A 180 -19.82 -0.66 -7.13
C MET A 180 -19.26 -1.58 -8.21
N VAL A 181 -19.30 -2.90 -7.98
CA VAL A 181 -18.85 -3.91 -8.96
C VAL A 181 -19.64 -3.77 -10.25
N ASP A 182 -20.97 -3.68 -10.17
CA ASP A 182 -21.85 -3.55 -11.34
C ASP A 182 -21.66 -2.23 -12.08
N ASP A 183 -21.53 -1.12 -11.34
CA ASP A 183 -21.31 0.22 -11.91
C ASP A 183 -19.98 0.27 -12.67
N LEU A 184 -18.90 -0.24 -12.08
CA LEU A 184 -17.58 -0.28 -12.70
C LEU A 184 -17.51 -1.23 -13.89
N HIS A 185 -18.22 -2.37 -13.82
CA HIS A 185 -18.35 -3.27 -14.95
C HIS A 185 -19.02 -2.58 -16.15
N ARG A 186 -20.09 -1.81 -15.91
CA ARG A 186 -20.76 -1.02 -16.96
C ARG A 186 -19.88 0.11 -17.49
N ALA A 187 -19.19 0.84 -16.62
CA ALA A 187 -18.32 1.94 -16.99
C ALA A 187 -17.15 1.48 -17.88
N ARG A 188 -16.57 0.30 -17.60
CA ARG A 188 -15.50 -0.29 -18.40
C ARG A 188 -15.86 -0.44 -19.89
N GLY A 189 -17.12 -0.78 -20.20
CA GLY A 189 -17.59 -0.90 -21.58
C GLY A 189 -17.56 0.42 -22.36
N HIS A 190 -17.52 1.56 -21.68
CA HIS A 190 -17.53 2.89 -22.27
C HIS A 190 -16.13 3.50 -22.37
N GLN A 191 -15.29 3.31 -21.35
CA GLN A 191 -13.92 3.85 -21.30
C GLN A 191 -12.95 2.85 -20.64
N PRO A 192 -12.39 1.90 -21.41
CA PRO A 192 -11.35 1.00 -20.93
C PRO A 192 -10.14 1.79 -20.40
N GLY A 193 -9.53 1.31 -19.32
CA GLY A 193 -8.31 1.85 -18.73
C GLY A 193 -8.50 3.00 -17.74
N PHE A 194 -9.69 3.61 -17.69
CA PHE A 194 -9.96 4.78 -16.85
C PHE A 194 -10.44 4.44 -15.44
N HIS A 195 -10.94 3.22 -15.24
CA HIS A 195 -11.55 2.80 -13.99
C HIS A 195 -10.96 1.49 -13.49
N ALA A 196 -11.01 1.29 -12.18
CA ALA A 196 -10.66 -0.01 -11.61
C ALA A 196 -11.66 -1.08 -12.05
N VAL A 197 -11.21 -2.32 -12.14
CA VAL A 197 -12.08 -3.47 -12.36
C VAL A 197 -12.21 -4.22 -11.05
N LEU A 198 -13.44 -4.39 -10.57
CA LEU A 198 -13.76 -5.16 -9.37
C LEU A 198 -14.38 -6.50 -9.73
N ARG A 199 -14.00 -7.55 -9.01
CA ARG A 199 -14.58 -8.90 -9.16
C ARG A 199 -14.77 -9.56 -7.81
N TRP A 200 -15.91 -10.21 -7.63
CA TRP A 200 -16.12 -11.09 -6.48
C TRP A 200 -15.29 -12.37 -6.63
N ALA A 201 -14.61 -12.75 -5.55
CA ALA A 201 -13.94 -14.02 -5.37
C ALA A 201 -14.34 -14.57 -3.99
N GLY A 202 -15.41 -15.36 -3.95
CA GLY A 202 -16.01 -15.81 -2.70
C GLY A 202 -16.63 -14.63 -1.93
N ASP A 203 -16.16 -14.40 -0.71
CA ASP A 203 -16.54 -13.28 0.16
C ASP A 203 -15.64 -12.05 -0.02
N ARG A 204 -14.66 -12.08 -0.93
CA ARG A 204 -13.67 -11.02 -1.15
C ARG A 204 -13.85 -10.35 -2.51
N ILE A 205 -13.25 -9.17 -2.65
CA ILE A 205 -13.22 -8.41 -3.89
C ILE A 205 -11.78 -8.30 -4.38
N GLU A 206 -11.53 -8.79 -5.59
CA GLU A 206 -10.27 -8.60 -6.29
C GLU A 206 -10.33 -7.30 -7.10
N VAL A 207 -9.30 -6.47 -6.94
CA VAL A 207 -9.20 -5.16 -7.59
C VAL A 207 -8.10 -5.19 -8.64
N TYR A 208 -8.43 -4.80 -9.85
CA TYR A 208 -7.52 -4.79 -10.99
C TYR A 208 -7.42 -3.40 -11.62
N THR A 209 -6.29 -3.17 -12.26
CA THR A 209 -6.08 -2.11 -13.25
C THR A 209 -5.83 -2.74 -14.61
N GLU A 210 -6.20 -2.05 -15.69
CA GLU A 210 -5.74 -2.45 -17.02
C GLU A 210 -4.25 -2.12 -17.16
N ASN A 211 -3.51 -2.95 -17.91
CA ASN A 211 -2.10 -2.70 -18.13
C ASN A 211 -1.90 -1.41 -18.94
N PRO A 212 -0.97 -0.54 -18.51
CA PRO A 212 -0.67 0.70 -19.25
C PRO A 212 0.04 0.46 -20.59
N ASP A 213 0.59 -0.74 -20.81
CA ASP A 213 1.32 -1.13 -22.04
C ASP A 213 0.40 -1.52 -23.21
N GLY A 214 -0.92 -1.47 -23.04
CA GLY A 214 -1.89 -1.78 -24.09
C GLY A 214 -2.03 -3.27 -24.42
N LEU A 215 -1.31 -4.16 -23.71
CA LEU A 215 -1.58 -5.58 -23.77
C LEU A 215 -2.87 -5.84 -22.99
N THR A 216 -3.83 -6.51 -23.63
CA THR A 216 -5.15 -6.84 -23.08
C THR A 216 -5.02 -7.79 -21.88
N GLY A 217 -4.69 -7.22 -20.71
CA GLY A 217 -4.45 -7.93 -19.48
C GLY A 217 -4.85 -7.08 -18.28
N LEU A 218 -5.53 -7.72 -17.32
CA LEU A 218 -5.83 -7.13 -16.03
C LEU A 218 -4.70 -7.45 -15.07
N ARG A 219 -4.13 -6.43 -14.43
CA ARG A 219 -3.19 -6.59 -13.33
C ARG A 219 -3.93 -6.42 -12.01
N ARG A 220 -3.98 -7.49 -11.21
CA ARG A 220 -4.50 -7.42 -9.84
C ARG A 220 -3.53 -6.59 -9.00
N TYR A 221 -4.04 -5.65 -8.22
CA TYR A 221 -3.23 -4.86 -7.29
C TYR A 221 -3.78 -4.85 -5.86
N ASP A 222 -4.96 -5.40 -5.63
CA ASP A 222 -5.54 -5.50 -4.29
C ASP A 222 -6.50 -6.68 -4.15
N VAL A 223 -6.68 -7.14 -2.92
CA VAL A 223 -7.68 -8.11 -2.50
C VAL A 223 -8.30 -7.60 -1.20
N VAL A 224 -9.62 -7.41 -1.22
CA VAL A 224 -10.38 -6.76 -0.15
C VAL A 224 -11.37 -7.75 0.44
N GLY A 225 -11.09 -8.24 1.65
CA GLY A 225 -12.06 -8.97 2.46
C GLY A 225 -12.94 -8.04 3.31
N PRO A 226 -14.01 -8.57 3.91
CA PRO A 226 -14.77 -7.85 4.92
C PRO A 226 -13.93 -7.65 6.19
N ASP A 227 -14.12 -6.51 6.84
CA ASP A 227 -13.66 -6.28 8.21
C ASP A 227 -14.51 -7.07 9.23
N PRO A 228 -14.19 -7.04 10.54
CA PRO A 228 -14.96 -7.76 11.55
C PRO A 228 -16.45 -7.41 11.62
N ASP A 229 -16.85 -6.23 11.11
CA ASP A 229 -18.26 -5.78 11.05
C ASP A 229 -18.93 -6.15 9.71
N GLY A 230 -18.27 -6.94 8.85
CA GLY A 230 -18.78 -7.35 7.56
C GLY A 230 -18.71 -6.26 6.48
N ARG A 231 -17.89 -5.22 6.67
CA ARG A 231 -17.78 -4.07 5.76
C ARG A 231 -16.50 -4.14 4.93
N TYR A 232 -16.56 -3.69 3.68
CA TYR A 232 -15.48 -3.76 2.70
C TYR A 232 -14.71 -2.44 2.64
N PRO A 233 -13.41 -2.42 2.94
CA PRO A 233 -12.56 -1.23 2.88
C PRO A 233 -11.99 -1.00 1.46
N ILE A 234 -12.88 -0.92 0.46
CA ILE A 234 -12.51 -0.86 -0.96
C ILE A 234 -11.73 0.43 -1.23
N GLY A 235 -10.53 0.29 -1.81
CA GLY A 235 -9.69 1.43 -2.16
C GLY A 235 -9.08 2.17 -0.96
N ALA A 236 -9.12 1.61 0.26
CA ALA A 236 -8.50 2.24 1.43
C ALA A 236 -7.05 2.68 1.15
N TYR A 237 -6.78 3.97 1.33
CA TYR A 237 -5.55 4.70 0.98
C TYR A 237 -5.12 4.71 -0.50
N LEU A 238 -5.75 3.88 -1.33
CA LEU A 238 -5.48 3.82 -2.76
C LEU A 238 -6.31 4.84 -3.53
N TRP A 239 -7.54 5.07 -3.08
CA TRP A 239 -8.54 5.87 -3.74
C TRP A 239 -8.87 7.09 -2.88
N PRO A 240 -8.80 8.32 -3.41
CA PRO A 240 -9.16 9.53 -2.69
C PRO A 240 -10.69 9.64 -2.57
N TRP A 241 -11.30 8.87 -1.67
CA TRP A 241 -12.73 8.97 -1.41
C TRP A 241 -13.10 10.37 -0.92
N LEU A 242 -14.02 11.02 -1.63
CA LEU A 242 -14.54 12.34 -1.29
C LEU A 242 -15.90 12.17 -0.62
N CYS A 243 -16.09 12.83 0.53
CA CYS A 243 -17.40 12.92 1.16
C CYS A 243 -18.26 13.91 0.38
N MET A 244 -19.42 13.45 -0.09
CA MET A 244 -20.34 14.23 -0.91
C MET A 244 -21.34 15.03 -0.09
N ASP A 245 -21.51 14.71 1.20
CA ASP A 245 -22.46 15.41 2.09
C ASP A 245 -21.89 16.73 2.65
N ASN A 246 -20.60 16.99 2.40
CA ASN A 246 -19.88 18.19 2.83
C ASN A 246 -19.45 19.08 1.64
N LEU A 247 -20.01 18.85 0.44
CA LEU A 247 -19.72 19.59 -0.79
C LEU A 247 -20.94 20.41 -1.25
#